data_AF-A0A2C6CZE6-F1
#
_entry.id   AF-A0A2C6CZE6-F1
#
_cell.length_a   1.000
_cell.length_b   1.000
_cell.length_c   1.000
_cell.angle_alpha   90.00
_cell.angle_beta   90.00
_cell.angle_gamma   90.00
#
_symmetry.space_group_name_H-M   'P 1'
#
loop_
_entity.id
_entity.type
_entity.pdbx_description
1 polymer ?
#
loop_
_entity_poly.entity_id
_entity_poly.type
_entity_poly.pdbx_seq_one_letter_code
_entity_poly.pdbx_strand_id
1 'polypeptide(L)'
;MKKFFLLSLFTCFTFLSLVAQRSLPEIYETAEELNLRYQFDEEQQVEVVRILENRVKNMEEIEELRNSNEPIYWMKRKAIYLGEQGSIRMILNTEAQIAAHSQVRRELRLAESNLIKGYLADGKSKAEARQLLLQNKY
;
A
#
# COMPACT_ATOMS: atom_id res chain seq x y z
N MET A 1 44.68 26.78 -0.77
CA MET A 1 43.62 26.08 0.00
C MET A 1 42.24 26.32 -0.63
N LYS A 2 41.99 25.80 -1.84
CA LYS A 2 40.71 25.96 -2.57
C LYS A 2 40.28 24.70 -3.34
N LYS A 3 40.83 23.53 -3.01
CA LYS A 3 40.57 22.26 -3.71
C LYS A 3 39.79 21.22 -2.89
N PHE A 4 39.50 21.50 -1.62
CA PHE A 4 38.80 20.57 -0.73
C PHE A 4 37.28 20.80 -0.62
N PHE A 5 36.74 21.87 -1.22
CA PHE A 5 35.31 22.17 -1.16
C PHE A 5 34.46 21.43 -2.21
N LEU A 6 35.08 20.87 -3.26
CA LEU A 6 34.36 20.17 -4.33
C LEU A 6 34.07 18.69 -4.04
N LEU A 7 34.67 18.11 -2.99
CA LEU A 7 34.46 16.70 -2.65
C LEU A 7 33.21 16.46 -1.78
N SER A 8 32.67 17.52 -1.14
CA SER A 8 31.49 17.42 -0.27
C SER A 8 30.16 17.48 -1.04
N LEU A 9 30.17 17.90 -2.30
CA LEU A 9 28.94 18.04 -3.10
C LEU A 9 28.53 16.73 -3.81
N PHE A 10 29.44 15.75 -3.89
CA PHE A 10 29.19 14.48 -4.58
C PHE A 10 28.60 13.39 -3.67
N THR A 11 28.68 13.53 -2.35
CA THR A 11 28.17 12.55 -1.38
C THR A 11 26.69 12.71 -1.05
N CYS A 12 26.05 13.82 -1.45
CA CYS A 12 24.63 14.04 -1.16
C CYS A 12 23.68 13.40 -2.19
N PHE A 13 24.19 13.06 -3.39
CA PHE A 13 23.36 12.53 -4.48
C PHE A 13 23.18 11.01 -4.46
N THR A 14 23.98 10.26 -3.68
CA THR A 14 23.95 8.79 -3.71
C THR A 14 22.87 8.16 -2.82
N PHE A 15 22.30 8.90 -1.87
CA PHE A 15 21.24 8.35 -1.01
C PHE A 15 19.86 8.32 -1.70
N LEU A 16 19.60 9.23 -2.65
CA LEU A 16 18.31 9.30 -3.34
C LEU A 16 18.11 8.17 -4.37
N SER A 17 19.18 7.71 -5.02
CA SER A 17 19.09 6.67 -6.06
C SER A 17 18.79 5.27 -5.51
N LEU A 18 19.11 5.00 -4.24
CA LEU A 18 18.95 3.67 -3.63
C LEU A 18 17.50 3.33 -3.25
N VAL A 19 16.68 4.36 -2.97
CA VAL A 19 15.27 4.20 -2.60
C VAL A 19 14.43 3.84 -3.83
N ALA A 20 14.64 4.54 -4.95
CA ALA A 20 13.93 4.28 -6.21
C ALA A 20 14.19 2.87 -6.79
N GLN A 21 15.37 2.28 -6.54
CA GLN A 21 15.70 0.95 -7.05
C GLN A 21 15.02 -0.19 -6.28
N ARG A 22 14.60 0.03 -5.03
CA ARG A 22 13.98 -1.01 -4.18
C ARG A 22 12.49 -1.18 -4.41
N SER A 23 11.78 -0.12 -4.78
CA SER A 23 10.32 -0.14 -4.94
C SER A 23 9.86 -0.64 -6.30
N LEU A 24 10.69 -0.53 -7.34
CA LEU A 24 10.35 -0.96 -8.69
C LEU A 24 9.98 -2.46 -8.77
N PRO A 25 10.74 -3.41 -8.19
CA PRO A 25 10.35 -4.82 -8.19
C PRO A 25 8.97 -5.07 -7.55
N GLU A 26 8.69 -4.46 -6.39
CA GLU A 26 7.41 -4.60 -5.68
C GLU A 26 6.23 -4.08 -6.51
N ILE A 27 6.42 -2.96 -7.22
CA ILE A 27 5.41 -2.38 -8.11
C ILE A 27 5.09 -3.34 -9.25
N TYR A 28 6.11 -3.90 -9.92
CA TYR A 28 5.89 -4.80 -11.05
C TYR A 28 5.27 -6.14 -10.63
N GLU A 29 5.72 -6.74 -9.52
CA GLU A 29 5.14 -7.96 -8.98
C GLU A 29 3.66 -7.74 -8.61
N THR A 30 3.34 -6.64 -7.92
CA THR A 30 1.95 -6.32 -7.58
C THR A 30 1.12 -6.06 -8.84
N ALA A 31 1.67 -5.35 -9.82
CA ALA A 31 0.98 -5.07 -11.08
C ALA A 31 0.65 -6.36 -11.84
N GLU A 32 1.57 -7.32 -11.86
CA GLU A 32 1.35 -8.64 -12.46
C GLU A 32 0.23 -9.40 -11.74
N GLU A 33 0.23 -9.44 -10.41
CA GLU A 33 -0.85 -10.06 -9.63
C GLU A 33 -2.22 -9.44 -9.90
N LEU A 34 -2.29 -8.11 -9.97
CA LEU A 34 -3.52 -7.39 -10.27
C LEU A 34 -3.96 -7.65 -11.71
N ASN A 35 -3.02 -7.73 -12.65
CA ASN A 35 -3.32 -8.04 -14.05
C ASN A 35 -3.81 -9.48 -14.23
N LEU A 36 -3.21 -10.45 -13.54
CA LEU A 36 -3.71 -11.84 -13.54
C LEU A 36 -5.15 -11.92 -13.05
N ARG A 37 -5.51 -11.08 -12.07
CA ARG A 37 -6.85 -11.06 -11.47
C ARG A 37 -7.89 -10.34 -12.32
N TYR A 38 -7.54 -9.17 -12.84
CA TYR A 38 -8.49 -8.25 -13.49
C TYR A 38 -8.38 -8.23 -15.00
N GLN A 39 -7.32 -8.82 -15.58
CA GLN A 39 -7.08 -8.88 -17.02
C GLN A 39 -7.17 -7.48 -17.62
N PHE A 40 -6.25 -6.62 -17.21
CA PHE A 40 -6.24 -5.21 -17.61
C PHE A 40 -5.80 -5.06 -19.06
N ASP A 41 -6.44 -4.13 -19.77
CA ASP A 41 -5.94 -3.66 -21.07
C ASP A 41 -4.68 -2.78 -20.91
N GLU A 42 -4.04 -2.41 -22.02
CA GLU A 42 -2.78 -1.66 -22.00
C GLU A 42 -2.91 -0.30 -21.29
N GLU A 43 -4.03 0.40 -21.47
CA GLU A 43 -4.27 1.70 -20.82
C GLU A 43 -4.45 1.52 -19.31
N GLN A 44 -5.23 0.52 -18.90
CA GLN A 44 -5.42 0.16 -17.49
C GLN A 44 -4.11 -0.27 -16.82
N GLN A 45 -3.23 -1.02 -17.51
CA GLN A 45 -1.95 -1.45 -16.97
C GLN A 45 -1.03 -0.26 -16.64
N VAL A 46 -0.99 0.75 -17.51
CA VAL A 46 -0.24 2.01 -17.24
C VAL A 46 -0.79 2.70 -15.99
N GLU A 47 -2.12 2.79 -15.87
CA GLU A 47 -2.75 3.39 -14.70
C GLU A 47 -2.51 2.60 -13.41
N VAL A 48 -2.48 1.26 -13.46
CA VAL A 48 -2.14 0.42 -12.30
C VAL A 48 -0.74 0.73 -11.79
N VAL A 49 0.26 0.80 -12.67
CA VAL A 49 1.63 1.13 -12.28
C VAL A 49 1.66 2.50 -11.58
N ARG A 50 0.99 3.50 -12.15
CA ARG A 50 0.89 4.84 -11.55
C ARG A 50 0.21 4.82 -10.17
N ILE A 51 -0.82 4.01 -9.99
CA ILE A 51 -1.50 3.84 -8.70
C ILE A 51 -0.53 3.23 -7.66
N LEU A 52 0.23 2.22 -8.06
CA LEU A 52 1.20 1.53 -7.19
C LEU A 52 2.40 2.40 -6.83
N GLU A 53 2.91 3.21 -7.76
CA GLU A 53 3.94 4.22 -7.48
C GLU A 53 3.46 5.22 -6.42
N ASN A 54 2.22 5.72 -6.56
CA ASN A 54 1.64 6.62 -5.57
C ASN A 54 1.46 5.92 -4.20
N ARG A 55 1.07 4.64 -4.19
CA ARG A 55 1.00 3.85 -2.95
C ARG A 55 2.35 3.82 -2.25
N VAL A 56 3.41 3.43 -2.97
CA VAL A 56 4.77 3.35 -2.42
C VAL A 56 5.21 4.70 -1.87
N LYS A 57 5.07 5.77 -2.65
CA LYS A 57 5.42 7.13 -2.21
C LYS A 57 4.68 7.53 -0.93
N ASN A 58 3.36 7.32 -0.89
CA ASN A 58 2.56 7.64 0.29
C ASN A 58 2.96 6.80 1.50
N MET A 59 3.40 5.55 1.30
CA MET A 59 3.90 4.68 2.36
C MET A 59 5.23 5.19 2.92
N GLU A 60 6.15 5.63 2.06
CA GLU A 60 7.41 6.24 2.48
C GLU A 60 7.17 7.52 3.31
N GLU A 61 6.22 8.36 2.89
CA GLU A 61 5.87 9.61 3.58
C GLU A 61 5.36 9.41 5.01
N ILE A 62 4.82 8.23 5.33
CA ILE A 62 4.27 7.95 6.66
C ILE A 62 5.20 7.10 7.53
N GLU A 63 6.32 6.63 7.00
CA GLU A 63 7.17 5.65 7.68
C GLU A 63 7.78 6.22 8.98
N GLU A 64 8.06 7.53 9.03
CA GLU A 64 8.50 8.23 10.24
C GLU A 64 7.47 8.15 11.40
N LEU A 65 6.20 7.96 11.07
CA LEU A 65 5.12 7.85 12.05
C LEU A 65 5.11 6.50 12.76
N ARG A 66 5.74 5.47 12.17
CA ARG A 66 5.76 4.12 12.77
C ARG A 66 6.26 4.13 14.21
N ASN A 67 7.35 4.86 14.45
CA ASN A 67 8.00 4.93 15.76
C ASN A 67 7.59 6.16 16.57
N SER A 68 7.16 7.24 15.92
CA SER A 68 6.83 8.50 16.60
C SER A 68 5.35 8.61 17.00
N ASN A 69 4.43 8.05 16.22
CA ASN A 69 3.00 8.06 16.49
C ASN A 69 2.30 6.86 15.82
N GLU A 70 2.47 5.69 16.45
CA GLU A 70 2.00 4.42 15.92
C GLU A 70 0.48 4.40 15.61
N PRO A 71 -0.43 4.94 16.45
CA PRO A 71 -1.86 4.96 16.10
C PRO A 71 -2.16 5.69 14.78
N ILE A 72 -1.47 6.82 14.54
CA ILE A 72 -1.64 7.59 13.30
C ILE A 72 -1.01 6.88 12.11
N TYR A 73 0.11 6.18 12.30
CA TYR A 73 0.74 5.35 11.28
C TYR A 73 -0.25 4.32 10.72
N TRP A 74 -0.86 3.50 11.59
CA TRP A 74 -1.82 2.47 11.16
C TRP A 74 -3.08 3.06 10.52
N MET A 75 -3.56 4.20 11.04
CA MET A 75 -4.68 4.92 10.42
C MET A 75 -4.34 5.38 9.00
N LYS A 76 -3.14 5.93 8.78
CA LYS A 76 -2.71 6.39 7.45
C LYS A 76 -2.44 5.23 6.49
N ARG A 77 -1.83 4.13 6.94
CA ARG A 77 -1.68 2.90 6.12
C ARG A 77 -3.02 2.42 5.60
N LYS A 78 -4.02 2.34 6.48
CA LYS A 78 -5.39 1.99 6.09
C LYS A 78 -5.94 2.97 5.05
N ALA A 79 -5.74 4.28 5.23
CA ALA A 79 -6.21 5.28 4.30
C ALA A 79 -5.56 5.13 2.91
N ILE A 80 -4.25 4.89 2.86
CA ILE A 80 -3.50 4.62 1.63
C ILE A 80 -4.08 3.40 0.91
N TYR A 81 -4.24 2.29 1.62
CA TYR A 81 -4.86 1.08 1.06
C TYR A 81 -6.27 1.35 0.53
N LEU A 82 -7.11 2.08 1.27
CA LEU A 82 -8.47 2.38 0.81
C LEU A 82 -8.46 3.30 -0.42
N GLY A 83 -7.53 4.24 -0.50
CA GLY A 83 -7.30 5.09 -1.67
C GLY A 83 -6.89 4.27 -2.88
N GLU A 84 -5.90 3.38 -2.74
CA GLU A 84 -5.47 2.44 -3.79
C GLU A 84 -6.65 1.61 -4.32
N GLN A 85 -7.43 0.98 -3.43
CA GLN A 85 -8.59 0.19 -3.84
C GLN A 85 -9.66 1.04 -4.54
N GLY A 86 -9.84 2.29 -4.12
CA GLY A 86 -10.71 3.25 -4.80
C GLY A 86 -10.22 3.58 -6.20
N SER A 87 -8.92 3.85 -6.36
CA SER A 87 -8.31 4.12 -7.66
C SER A 87 -8.38 2.93 -8.60
N ILE A 88 -8.08 1.71 -8.12
CA ILE A 88 -8.23 0.48 -8.90
C ILE A 88 -9.68 0.33 -9.36
N ARG A 89 -10.66 0.58 -8.47
CA ARG A 89 -12.07 0.51 -8.84
C ARG A 89 -12.45 1.49 -9.96
N MET A 90 -11.87 2.69 -9.99
CA MET A 90 -12.19 3.70 -10.99
C MET A 90 -11.70 3.35 -12.40
N ILE A 91 -10.65 2.54 -12.52
CA ILE A 91 -10.10 2.15 -13.83
C ILE A 91 -10.76 0.88 -14.40
N LEU A 92 -11.57 0.15 -13.61
CA LEU A 92 -12.28 -1.04 -14.09
C LEU A 92 -13.37 -0.63 -15.08
N ASN A 93 -13.37 -1.23 -16.27
CA ASN A 93 -14.27 -0.88 -17.37
C ASN A 93 -15.17 -2.03 -17.83
N THR A 94 -14.91 -3.27 -17.39
CA THR A 94 -15.77 -4.43 -17.70
C THR A 94 -16.57 -4.91 -16.49
N GLU A 95 -17.75 -5.50 -16.76
CA GLU A 95 -18.56 -6.16 -15.73
C GLU A 95 -17.80 -7.30 -15.04
N ALA A 96 -16.97 -8.04 -15.77
CA ALA A 96 -16.15 -9.11 -15.21
C ALA A 96 -15.13 -8.57 -14.19
N GLN A 97 -14.43 -7.48 -14.51
CA GLN A 97 -13.51 -6.80 -13.58
C GLN A 97 -14.25 -6.28 -12.35
N ILE A 98 -15.39 -5.63 -12.56
CA ILE A 98 -16.23 -5.09 -11.48
C ILE A 98 -16.72 -6.21 -10.55
N ALA A 99 -17.14 -7.34 -11.10
CA ALA A 99 -17.57 -8.51 -10.35
C ALA A 99 -16.41 -9.13 -9.55
N ALA A 100 -15.26 -9.34 -10.19
CA ALA A 100 -14.04 -9.85 -9.54
C ALA A 100 -13.63 -8.94 -8.36
N HIS A 101 -13.61 -7.63 -8.56
CA HIS A 101 -13.28 -6.67 -7.50
C HIS A 101 -14.30 -6.72 -6.35
N SER A 102 -15.58 -6.86 -6.67
CA SER A 102 -16.65 -6.96 -5.66
C SER A 102 -16.55 -8.23 -4.83
N GLN A 103 -16.16 -9.35 -5.46
CA GLN A 103 -15.93 -10.63 -4.81
C GLN A 103 -14.75 -10.54 -3.82
N VAL A 104 -13.61 -10.01 -4.26
CA VAL A 104 -12.44 -9.79 -3.38
C VAL A 104 -12.82 -8.93 -2.17
N ARG A 105 -13.57 -7.84 -2.39
CA ARG A 105 -14.04 -6.97 -1.30
C ARG A 105 -14.96 -7.71 -0.33
N ARG A 106 -15.76 -8.67 -0.81
CA ARG A 106 -16.64 -9.49 0.03
C ARG A 106 -15.82 -10.46 0.88
N GLU A 107 -14.87 -11.16 0.27
CA GLU A 107 -13.98 -12.10 0.95
C GLU A 107 -13.15 -11.39 2.03
N LEU A 108 -12.60 -10.22 1.70
CA LEU A 108 -11.86 -9.41 2.67
C LEU A 108 -12.72 -9.02 3.87
N ARG A 109 -13.97 -8.59 3.66
CA ARG A 109 -14.89 -8.27 4.79
C ARG A 109 -15.19 -9.48 5.66
N LEU A 110 -15.30 -10.67 5.06
CA LEU A 110 -15.50 -11.91 5.80
C LEU A 110 -14.25 -12.26 6.63
N ALA A 111 -13.07 -12.16 6.04
CA ALA A 111 -11.80 -12.37 6.75
C ALA A 111 -11.63 -11.39 7.91
N GLU A 112 -11.90 -10.09 7.70
CA GLU A 112 -11.89 -9.07 8.76
C GLU A 112 -12.87 -9.40 9.88
N SER A 113 -14.10 -9.82 9.54
CA SER A 113 -15.11 -10.20 10.52
C SER A 113 -14.65 -11.40 11.35
N ASN A 114 -14.02 -12.39 10.72
CA ASN A 114 -13.51 -13.57 11.41
C ASN A 114 -12.34 -13.22 12.34
N LEU A 115 -11.41 -12.36 11.91
CA LEU A 115 -10.32 -11.86 12.75
C LEU A 115 -10.85 -11.13 13.99
N ILE A 116 -11.82 -10.22 13.82
CA ILE A 116 -12.45 -9.52 14.94
C ILE A 116 -13.10 -10.52 15.90
N LYS A 117 -13.86 -11.51 15.38
CA LYS A 117 -14.48 -12.54 16.23
C LYS A 117 -13.45 -13.35 17.01
N GLY A 118 -12.33 -13.69 16.38
CA GLY A 118 -11.19 -14.35 17.04
C GLY A 118 -10.65 -13.53 18.21
N TYR A 119 -10.31 -12.26 17.97
CA TYR A 119 -9.81 -11.38 19.04
C TYR A 119 -10.82 -11.21 20.19
N LEU A 120 -12.11 -11.11 19.90
CA LEU A 120 -13.15 -11.03 20.94
C LEU A 120 -13.25 -12.35 21.74
N ALA A 121 -13.12 -13.50 21.08
CA ALA A 121 -13.09 -14.80 21.75
C ALA A 121 -11.86 -14.96 22.66
N ASP A 122 -10.74 -14.34 22.28
CA ASP A 122 -9.51 -14.26 23.09
C ASP A 122 -9.60 -13.24 24.24
N GLY A 123 -10.79 -12.71 24.52
CA GLY A 123 -11.05 -11.78 25.62
C GLY A 123 -10.63 -10.33 25.35
N LYS A 124 -10.26 -9.97 24.12
CA LYS A 124 -9.96 -8.58 23.77
C LYS A 124 -11.23 -7.74 23.77
N SER A 125 -11.11 -6.49 24.20
CA SER A 125 -12.18 -5.51 24.02
C SER A 125 -12.39 -5.20 22.55
N LYS A 126 -13.56 -4.63 22.22
CA LYS A 126 -13.87 -4.19 20.85
C LYS A 126 -12.90 -3.14 20.31
N ALA A 127 -12.34 -2.30 21.19
CA ALA A 127 -11.34 -1.30 20.81
C ALA A 127 -10.01 -1.97 20.46
N GLU A 128 -9.54 -2.89 21.30
CA GLU A 128 -8.32 -3.66 21.07
C GLU A 128 -8.42 -4.55 19.82
N ALA A 129 -9.55 -5.26 19.63
CA ALA A 129 -9.77 -6.08 18.45
C ALA A 129 -9.70 -5.25 17.15
N ARG A 130 -10.19 -4.00 17.18
CA ARG A 130 -10.08 -3.07 16.03
C ARG A 130 -8.65 -2.61 15.80
N GLN A 131 -7.91 -2.33 16.87
CA GLN A 131 -6.50 -1.95 16.77
C GLN A 131 -5.66 -3.10 16.20
N LEU A 132 -5.86 -4.32 16.69
CA LEU A 132 -5.19 -5.52 16.20
C LEU A 132 -5.53 -5.81 14.75
N LEU A 133 -6.78 -5.57 14.33
CA LEU A 133 -7.15 -5.68 12.93
C LEU A 133 -6.36 -4.70 12.05
N LEU A 134 -6.18 -3.46 12.50
CA LEU A 134 -5.39 -2.47 11.74
C LEU A 134 -3.93 -2.91 11.59
N GLN A 135 -3.34 -3.39 12.68
CA GLN A 135 -1.95 -3.85 12.72
C GLN A 135 -1.70 -5.11 11.90
N ASN A 136 -2.66 -6.02 11.84
CA ASN A 136 -2.52 -7.28 11.10
C ASN A 136 -2.79 -7.13 9.60
N LYS A 137 -3.70 -6.24 9.22
CA LYS A 137 -4.17 -6.13 7.83
C LYS A 137 -3.39 -5.14 6.98
N TYR A 138 -3.06 -3.97 7.54
CA TYR A 138 -2.60 -2.83 6.75
C TYR A 138 -1.12 -2.65 6.78
#